data_AF-A0A8B8F819-F1
#
_entry.id   AF-A0A8B8F819-F1
#
_cell.length_a   1.000
_cell.length_b   1.000
_cell.length_c   1.000
_cell.angle_alpha   90.00
_cell.angle_beta   90.00
_cell.angle_gamma   90.00
#
_symmetry.space_group_name_H-M   'P 1'
#
loop_
_entity.id
_entity.type
_entity.pdbx_description
1 polymer ?
#
loop_
_entity_poly.entity_id
_entity_poly.type
_entity_poly.pdbx_seq_one_letter_code
_entity_poly.pdbx_strand_id
1 'polypeptide(L)'
;MPKVARTKRSKVSIYLEEFPNETFRIDGQVLYCQSCDKSVSIDQRGQVIQHINTSKHRGNKDRKLIFQQNFISTSSASTNSKSVFNDDLCRALIRSDIPLFKLKNVAFKNFMEKYTGHKIPDESTLRKNYVSGVYEETISKIQNVIGDGPIWVGVDKTTDADGRCIANVIVGKLSTEPSKPFLLCCEELDKCNHKTIAYGSFLKTLHHDRDVVNLVRPRAVFQSRTPGLQLQLPPPSRRASLYLKIYDLILCSL
;
A
#
# COMPACT_ATOMS: atom_id res chain seq x y z
N MET A 1 22.45 56.98 40.11
CA MET A 1 21.69 55.73 40.30
C MET A 1 22.64 54.55 40.06
N PRO A 2 22.84 53.62 41.01
CA PRO A 2 23.68 52.46 40.78
C PRO A 2 22.97 51.48 39.83
N LYS A 3 23.66 50.99 38.79
CA LYS A 3 23.15 49.90 37.93
C LYS A 3 23.11 48.62 38.77
N VAL A 4 21.92 48.22 39.21
CA VAL A 4 21.70 46.94 39.91
C VAL A 4 22.15 45.80 38.98
N ALA A 5 23.15 45.04 39.41
CA ALA A 5 23.64 43.90 38.66
C ALA A 5 22.55 42.82 38.61
N ARG A 6 22.03 42.56 37.41
CA ARG A 6 20.99 41.53 37.18
C ARG A 6 21.55 40.15 37.48
N THR A 7 20.83 39.37 38.27
CA THR A 7 21.18 37.98 38.60
C THR A 7 21.19 37.10 37.35
N LYS A 8 22.13 36.15 37.26
CA LYS A 8 22.31 35.26 36.09
C LYS A 8 21.02 34.57 35.66
N ARG A 9 20.19 34.14 36.64
CA ARG A 9 18.87 33.53 36.42
C ARG A 9 17.91 34.42 35.62
N SER A 10 17.89 35.73 35.89
CA SER A 10 17.04 36.67 35.16
C SER A 10 17.48 36.86 33.71
N LYS A 11 18.78 36.71 33.40
CA LYS A 11 19.30 36.83 32.03
C LYS A 11 18.96 35.61 31.18
N VAL A 12 18.99 34.41 31.76
CA VAL A 12 18.65 33.16 31.04
C VAL A 12 17.19 33.17 30.58
N SER A 13 16.26 33.62 31.43
CA SER A 13 14.83 33.70 31.08
C SER A 13 14.55 34.63 29.91
N ILE A 14 15.26 35.78 29.81
CA ILE A 14 15.10 36.72 28.68
C ILE A 14 15.52 36.07 27.37
N TYR A 15 16.63 35.33 27.34
CA TYR A 15 17.10 34.72 26.10
C TYR A 15 16.18 33.61 25.59
N LEU A 16 15.37 32.99 26.46
CA LEU A 16 14.32 32.07 26.02
C LEU A 16 13.13 32.79 25.38
N GLU A 17 12.73 33.93 25.93
CA GLU A 17 11.68 34.76 25.34
C GLU A 17 12.13 35.44 24.05
N GLU A 18 13.40 35.82 23.97
CA GLU A 18 13.99 36.48 22.81
C GLU A 18 14.23 35.53 21.63
N PHE A 19 14.52 34.25 21.91
CA PHE A 19 14.79 33.23 20.90
C PHE A 19 13.86 32.00 21.03
N PRO A 20 12.53 32.17 20.85
CA PRO A 20 11.56 31.09 21.05
C PRO A 20 11.66 29.97 20.00
N ASN A 21 12.23 30.28 18.83
CA ASN A 21 12.41 29.33 17.74
C ASN A 21 13.68 28.47 17.86
N GLU A 22 14.44 28.63 18.95
CA GLU A 22 15.68 27.90 19.20
C GLU A 22 15.51 26.84 20.29
N THR A 23 16.28 25.76 20.23
CA THR A 23 16.15 24.61 21.15
C THR A 23 16.92 24.82 22.44
N PHE A 24 16.66 25.92 23.14
CA PHE A 24 17.30 26.23 24.42
C PHE A 24 16.49 25.70 25.61
N ARG A 25 17.20 25.28 26.66
CA ARG A 25 16.63 24.85 27.94
C ARG A 25 17.37 25.53 29.09
N ILE A 26 16.66 25.83 30.18
CA ILE A 26 17.31 26.25 31.44
C ILE A 26 17.75 25.01 32.20
N ASP A 27 19.02 24.94 32.54
CA ASP A 27 19.54 24.04 33.57
C ASP A 27 20.13 24.89 34.72
N GLY A 28 19.28 25.22 35.69
CA GLY A 28 19.61 26.12 36.80
C GLY A 28 19.97 27.54 36.36
N GLN A 29 21.26 27.87 36.35
CA GLN A 29 21.79 29.19 35.96
C GLN A 29 22.47 29.20 34.57
N VAL A 30 22.39 28.09 33.84
CA VAL A 30 23.05 27.90 32.55
C VAL A 30 22.02 27.80 31.43
N LEU A 31 22.29 28.47 30.31
CA LEU A 31 21.53 28.31 29.06
C LEU A 31 22.08 27.10 28.31
N TYR A 32 21.29 26.04 28.19
CA TYR A 32 21.70 24.81 27.53
C TYR A 32 21.09 24.72 26.13
N CYS A 33 21.90 24.41 25.12
CA CYS A 33 21.42 24.17 23.77
C CYS A 33 21.21 22.66 23.53
N GLN A 34 19.96 22.26 23.33
CA GLN A 34 19.58 20.85 23.17
C GLN A 34 19.88 20.28 21.77
N SER A 35 20.16 21.12 20.77
CA SER A 35 20.62 20.67 19.45
C SER A 35 22.14 20.48 19.42
N CYS A 36 22.88 21.27 20.20
CA CYS A 36 24.33 21.22 20.25
C CYS A 36 24.90 20.39 21.40
N ASP A 37 24.07 20.02 22.38
CA ASP A 37 24.42 19.33 23.61
C ASP A 37 25.53 20.05 24.38
N LYS A 38 25.39 21.38 24.51
CA LYS A 38 26.39 22.27 25.11
C LYS A 38 25.76 23.42 25.87
N SER A 39 26.43 23.84 26.94
CA SER A 39 26.16 25.11 27.60
C SER A 39 26.61 26.29 26.74
N VAL A 40 25.79 27.33 26.72
CA VAL A 40 26.04 28.58 25.99
C VAL A 40 26.29 29.68 27.02
N SER A 41 27.36 30.45 26.83
CA SER A 41 27.63 31.57 27.74
C SER A 41 26.58 32.66 27.55
N ILE A 42 26.14 33.19 28.69
CA ILE A 42 25.09 34.23 28.80
C ILE A 42 25.67 35.60 29.19
N ASP A 43 27.00 35.70 29.29
CA ASP A 43 27.68 36.91 29.75
C ASP A 43 27.41 38.08 28.80
N GLN A 44 27.38 37.80 27.50
CA GLN A 44 27.04 38.77 26.45
C GLN A 44 26.05 38.17 25.44
N ARG A 45 25.05 38.97 25.04
CA ARG A 45 24.07 38.61 24.00
C ARG A 45 24.72 38.15 22.69
N GLY A 46 25.85 38.75 22.32
CA GLY A 46 26.61 38.39 21.13
C GLY A 46 27.07 36.93 21.10
N GLN A 47 27.36 36.32 22.25
CA GLN A 47 27.80 34.93 22.35
C GLN A 47 26.66 33.94 22.04
N VAL A 48 25.43 34.29 22.47
CA VAL A 48 24.21 33.51 22.16
C VAL A 48 23.91 33.59 20.66
N ILE A 49 23.96 34.79 20.08
CA ILE A 49 23.75 35.00 18.64
C ILE A 49 24.82 34.27 17.82
N GLN A 50 26.09 34.34 18.24
CA GLN A 50 27.18 33.63 17.57
C GLN A 50 26.95 32.11 17.60
N HIS A 51 26.51 31.56 18.74
CA HIS A 51 26.16 30.16 18.86
C HIS A 51 25.09 29.73 17.85
N ILE A 52 23.97 30.49 17.78
CA ILE A 52 22.86 30.22 16.84
C ILE A 52 23.33 30.25 15.39
N ASN A 53 24.28 31.14 15.06
CA ASN A 53 24.80 31.30 13.71
C ASN A 53 25.91 30.30 13.34
N THR A 54 26.36 29.46 14.26
CA THR A 54 27.34 28.42 13.91
C THR A 54 26.75 27.38 12.96
N SER A 55 27.57 26.93 11.99
CA SER A 55 27.19 25.87 11.05
C SER A 55 26.77 24.57 11.76
N LYS A 56 27.39 24.30 12.91
CA LYS A 56 27.08 23.15 13.77
C LYS A 56 25.66 23.22 14.35
N HIS A 57 25.26 24.39 14.86
CA HIS A 57 23.91 24.58 15.41
C HIS A 57 22.84 24.43 14.34
N ARG A 58 23.01 25.10 13.19
CA ARG A 58 22.08 25.00 12.05
C ARG A 58 21.94 23.56 11.56
N GLY A 59 23.06 22.88 11.31
CA GLY A 59 23.04 21.48 10.86
C GLY A 59 22.41 20.51 11.88
N ASN A 60 22.63 20.71 13.18
CA ASN A 60 22.02 19.87 14.21
C ASN A 60 20.52 20.14 14.39
N LYS A 61 20.08 21.39 14.22
CA LYS A 61 18.67 21.78 14.25
C LYS A 61 17.89 21.11 13.10
N ASP A 62 18.44 21.17 11.89
CA ASP A 62 17.82 20.56 10.70
C ASP A 62 17.74 19.03 10.83
N ARG A 63 18.80 18.38 11.32
CA ARG A 63 18.80 16.93 11.59
C ARG A 63 17.75 16.51 12.61
N LYS A 64 17.49 17.33 13.64
CA LYS A 64 16.51 17.03 14.68
C LYS A 64 15.07 17.18 14.16
N LEU A 65 14.81 18.13 13.27
CA LEU A 65 13.53 18.26 12.57
C LEU A 65 13.27 17.05 11.67
N ILE A 66 14.26 16.59 10.91
CA ILE A 66 14.16 15.38 10.06
C ILE A 66 13.95 14.12 10.92
N PHE A 67 14.65 14.01 12.06
CA PHE A 67 14.50 12.87 12.97
C PHE A 67 13.12 12.84 13.66
N GLN A 68 12.57 13.99 14.07
CA GLN A 68 11.21 14.06 14.60
C GLN A 68 10.14 13.73 13.54
N GLN A 69 10.36 14.10 12.28
CA GLN A 69 9.47 13.72 11.18
C GLN A 69 9.45 12.20 10.94
N ASN A 70 10.59 11.53 11.16
CA ASN A 70 10.69 10.07 11.04
C ASN A 70 10.18 9.31 12.28
N PHE A 71 10.21 9.91 13.47
CA PHE A 71 9.76 9.26 14.71
C PHE A 71 8.24 9.40 14.97
N ILE A 72 7.59 10.43 14.44
CA ILE A 72 6.11 10.56 14.49
C ILE A 72 5.41 9.49 13.62
N SER A 73 6.15 8.73 12.80
CA SER A 73 5.59 7.62 12.02
C SER A 73 5.44 6.30 12.78
N THR A 74 5.88 6.18 14.05
CA THR A 74 5.95 4.88 14.75
C THR A 74 5.49 4.88 16.21
N SER A 75 4.76 5.89 16.69
CA SER A 75 4.21 5.87 18.05
C SER A 75 2.73 6.28 18.10
N SER A 76 1.86 5.33 17.73
CA SER A 76 0.46 5.32 18.19
C SER A 76 0.02 3.89 18.48
N ALA A 77 0.47 3.37 19.62
CA ALA A 77 -0.23 2.31 20.33
C ALA A 77 -1.48 2.92 21.01
N SER A 78 -2.51 3.15 20.21
CA SER A 78 -3.87 3.43 20.68
C SER A 78 -4.80 3.13 19.52
N THR A 79 -5.31 1.89 19.46
CA THR A 79 -6.31 1.40 18.48
C THR A 79 -6.04 1.83 17.03
N ASN A 80 -5.52 0.90 16.22
CA ASN A 80 -5.30 1.02 14.78
C ASN A 80 -6.63 1.28 14.02
N SER A 81 -7.28 2.41 14.26
CA SER A 81 -8.48 2.83 13.57
C SER A 81 -8.05 3.25 12.17
N LYS A 82 -8.05 2.27 11.27
CA LYS A 82 -7.94 2.52 9.83
C LYS A 82 -8.90 3.64 9.49
N SER A 83 -8.43 4.63 8.73
CA SER A 83 -9.28 5.74 8.34
C SER A 83 -10.45 5.19 7.53
N VAL A 84 -11.68 5.39 8.01
CA VAL A 84 -12.91 4.94 7.36
C VAL A 84 -12.98 5.47 5.93
N PHE A 85 -12.67 6.76 5.74
CA PHE A 85 -12.60 7.38 4.42
C PHE A 85 -11.63 6.67 3.47
N ASN A 86 -10.42 6.33 3.93
CA ASN A 86 -9.43 5.65 3.09
C ASN A 86 -9.84 4.21 2.76
N ASP A 87 -10.52 3.53 3.68
CA ASP A 87 -11.07 2.19 3.45
C ASP A 87 -12.18 2.24 2.40
N ASP A 88 -13.13 3.17 2.54
CA ASP A 88 -14.21 3.38 1.58
C ASP A 88 -13.68 3.79 0.19
N LEU A 89 -12.69 4.68 0.16
CA LEU A 89 -12.02 5.08 -1.09
C LEU A 89 -11.36 3.87 -1.77
N CYS A 90 -10.61 3.07 -1.01
CA CYS A 90 -9.96 1.86 -1.53
C CYS A 90 -11.01 0.91 -2.13
N ARG A 91 -12.08 0.64 -1.38
CA ARG A 91 -13.20 -0.20 -1.79
C ARG A 91 -13.89 0.32 -3.04
N ALA A 92 -14.15 1.62 -3.13
CA ALA A 92 -14.83 2.24 -4.26
C ALA A 92 -13.99 2.11 -5.54
N LEU A 93 -12.68 2.39 -5.47
CA LEU A 93 -11.78 2.27 -6.62
C LEU A 93 -11.70 0.82 -7.11
N ILE A 94 -11.49 -0.11 -6.17
CA ILE A 94 -11.42 -1.54 -6.44
C ILE A 94 -12.72 -2.04 -7.10
N ARG A 95 -13.88 -1.79 -6.49
CA ARG A 95 -15.19 -2.22 -7.01
C ARG A 95 -15.59 -1.57 -8.33
N SER A 96 -15.01 -0.41 -8.65
CA SER A 96 -15.28 0.29 -9.91
C SER A 96 -14.28 -0.05 -11.01
N ASP A 97 -13.41 -1.05 -10.79
CA ASP A 97 -12.33 -1.41 -11.71
C ASP A 97 -11.40 -0.22 -12.04
N ILE A 98 -11.12 0.60 -11.01
CA ILE A 98 -10.22 1.75 -11.12
C ILE A 98 -8.90 1.39 -10.43
N PRO A 99 -7.80 1.25 -11.19
CA PRO A 99 -6.52 0.95 -10.61
C PRO A 99 -6.05 2.00 -9.59
N LEU A 100 -5.53 1.54 -8.45
CA LEU A 100 -5.06 2.43 -7.37
C LEU A 100 -3.98 3.42 -7.83
N PHE A 101 -3.15 3.06 -8.82
CA PHE A 101 -2.07 3.94 -9.30
C PHE A 101 -2.62 5.22 -9.95
N LYS A 102 -3.92 5.25 -10.33
CA LYS A 102 -4.57 6.47 -10.83
C LYS A 102 -4.54 7.61 -9.81
N LEU A 103 -4.42 7.31 -8.52
CA LEU A 103 -4.24 8.32 -7.47
C LEU A 103 -2.90 9.06 -7.53
N LYS A 104 -1.91 8.53 -8.27
CA LYS A 104 -0.65 9.25 -8.54
C LYS A 104 -0.81 10.38 -9.55
N ASN A 105 -1.90 10.37 -10.33
CA ASN A 105 -2.19 11.46 -11.23
C ASN A 105 -2.56 12.72 -10.43
N VAL A 106 -1.74 13.76 -10.54
CA VAL A 106 -1.89 15.00 -9.77
C VAL A 106 -3.24 15.70 -10.05
N ALA A 107 -3.71 15.70 -11.30
CA ALA A 107 -4.99 16.32 -11.64
C ALA A 107 -6.17 15.57 -11.02
N PHE A 108 -6.18 14.24 -11.10
CA PHE A 108 -7.19 13.40 -10.46
C PHE A 108 -7.17 13.56 -8.94
N LYS A 109 -5.98 13.53 -8.34
CA LYS A 109 -5.80 13.73 -6.91
C LYS A 109 -6.32 15.10 -6.45
N ASN A 110 -5.90 16.17 -7.12
CA ASN A 110 -6.34 17.53 -6.78
C ASN A 110 -7.86 17.70 -6.92
N PHE A 111 -8.47 17.08 -7.94
CA PHE A 111 -9.92 17.06 -8.11
C PHE A 111 -10.61 16.42 -6.90
N MET A 112 -10.16 15.22 -6.50
CA MET A 112 -10.73 14.51 -5.36
C MET A 112 -10.52 15.29 -4.05
N GLU A 113 -9.32 15.80 -3.79
CA GLU A 113 -9.01 16.58 -2.60
C GLU A 113 -9.88 17.85 -2.52
N LYS A 114 -10.07 18.54 -3.65
CA LYS A 114 -10.91 19.74 -3.74
C LYS A 114 -12.36 19.49 -3.31
N TYR A 115 -12.97 18.41 -3.80
CA TYR A 115 -14.40 18.16 -3.57
C TYR A 115 -14.69 17.32 -2.32
N THR A 116 -13.74 16.50 -1.87
CA THR A 116 -13.92 15.70 -0.64
C THR A 116 -13.49 16.45 0.60
N GLY A 117 -12.61 17.47 0.49
CA GLY A 117 -11.98 18.14 1.64
C GLY A 117 -11.00 17.23 2.40
N HIS A 118 -10.74 16.02 1.92
CA HIS A 118 -9.84 15.06 2.53
C HIS A 118 -8.54 14.98 1.72
N LYS A 119 -7.42 14.81 2.40
CA LYS A 119 -6.14 14.52 1.74
C LYS A 119 -6.19 13.10 1.19
N ILE A 120 -5.89 12.95 -0.10
CA ILE A 120 -5.96 11.66 -0.77
C ILE A 120 -4.64 10.89 -0.53
N PRO A 121 -4.73 9.65 -0.01
CA PRO A 121 -3.54 8.83 0.25
C PRO A 121 -2.82 8.45 -1.05
N ASP A 122 -1.54 8.14 -0.94
CA ASP A 122 -0.81 7.56 -2.06
C ASP A 122 -1.25 6.10 -2.30
N GLU A 123 -1.11 5.63 -3.54
CA GLU A 123 -1.39 4.25 -3.92
C GLU A 123 -0.67 3.24 -3.02
N SER A 124 0.58 3.50 -2.65
CA SER A 124 1.35 2.63 -1.75
C SER A 124 0.74 2.53 -0.34
N THR A 125 0.13 3.60 0.15
CA THR A 125 -0.57 3.62 1.45
C THR A 125 -1.82 2.77 1.41
N LEU A 126 -2.61 2.88 0.33
CA LEU A 126 -3.81 2.04 0.15
C LEU A 126 -3.44 0.56 0.02
N ARG A 127 -2.43 0.25 -0.80
CA ARG A 127 -1.97 -1.12 -1.04
C ARG A 127 -1.50 -1.83 0.23
N LYS A 128 -0.73 -1.14 1.09
CA LYS A 128 -0.16 -1.74 2.31
C LYS A 128 -1.19 -1.95 3.41
N ASN A 129 -2.14 -1.03 3.55
CA ASN A 129 -2.97 -0.97 4.77
C ASN A 129 -4.42 -1.43 4.57
N TYR A 130 -4.95 -1.36 3.35
CA TYR A 130 -6.39 -1.53 3.08
C TYR A 130 -6.68 -2.68 2.11
N VAL A 131 -5.84 -2.92 1.10
CA VAL A 131 -6.08 -3.95 0.08
C VAL A 131 -6.20 -5.35 0.66
N SER A 132 -5.40 -5.71 1.67
CA SER A 132 -5.47 -7.04 2.29
C SER A 132 -6.84 -7.33 2.89
N GLY A 133 -7.45 -6.36 3.57
CA GLY A 133 -8.78 -6.53 4.16
C GLY A 133 -9.88 -6.71 3.11
N VAL A 134 -9.77 -6.00 1.98
CA VAL A 134 -10.73 -6.15 0.87
C VAL A 134 -10.57 -7.53 0.19
N TYR A 135 -9.34 -8.01 0.08
CA TYR A 135 -9.04 -9.35 -0.43
C TYR A 135 -9.62 -10.43 0.49
N GLU A 136 -9.34 -10.37 1.80
CA GLU A 136 -9.85 -11.33 2.79
C GLU A 136 -11.37 -11.40 2.78
N GLU A 137 -12.05 -10.25 2.78
CA GLU A 137 -13.52 -10.19 2.68
C GLU A 137 -14.04 -10.84 1.40
N THR A 138 -13.35 -10.64 0.28
CA THR A 138 -13.72 -11.24 -1.01
C THR A 138 -13.57 -12.76 -0.97
N ILE A 139 -12.46 -13.25 -0.43
CA ILE A 139 -12.24 -14.68 -0.25
C ILE A 139 -13.31 -15.29 0.65
N SER A 140 -13.66 -14.65 1.77
CA SER A 140 -14.74 -15.12 2.64
C SER A 140 -16.10 -15.16 1.92
N LYS A 141 -16.40 -14.19 1.05
CA LYS A 141 -17.62 -14.23 0.24
C LYS A 141 -17.63 -15.40 -0.74
N ILE A 142 -16.50 -15.66 -1.41
CA ILE A 142 -16.35 -16.80 -2.32
C ILE A 142 -16.54 -18.11 -1.55
N GLN A 143 -15.89 -18.25 -0.39
CA GLN A 143 -16.04 -19.40 0.49
C GLN A 143 -17.50 -19.60 0.93
N ASN A 144 -18.21 -18.53 1.30
CA ASN A 144 -19.62 -18.60 1.67
C ASN A 144 -20.52 -19.05 0.50
N VAL A 145 -20.23 -18.62 -0.73
CA VAL A 145 -20.99 -19.06 -1.92
C VAL A 145 -20.74 -20.53 -2.24
N ILE A 146 -19.50 -20.99 -2.10
CA ILE A 146 -19.14 -22.40 -2.32
C ILE A 146 -19.74 -23.28 -1.20
N GLY A 147 -19.61 -22.82 0.05
CA GLY A 147 -19.95 -23.56 1.27
C GLY A 147 -19.04 -24.76 1.50
N ASP A 148 -19.55 -25.77 2.21
CA ASP A 148 -18.80 -26.99 2.55
C ASP A 148 -18.84 -28.07 1.46
N GLY A 149 -19.32 -27.73 0.27
CA GLY A 149 -19.39 -28.66 -0.86
C GLY A 149 -18.02 -28.97 -1.49
N PRO A 150 -17.96 -30.01 -2.32
CA PRO A 150 -16.78 -30.26 -3.14
C PRO A 150 -16.56 -29.11 -4.13
N ILE A 151 -15.29 -28.88 -4.49
CA ILE A 151 -14.90 -27.85 -5.45
C ILE A 151 -14.29 -28.49 -6.70
N TRP A 152 -14.35 -27.75 -7.80
CA TRP A 152 -13.51 -28.00 -8.97
C TRP A 152 -12.56 -26.83 -9.18
N VAL A 153 -11.37 -27.13 -9.67
CA VAL A 153 -10.35 -26.12 -9.97
C VAL A 153 -9.96 -26.24 -11.44
N GLY A 154 -10.18 -25.17 -12.19
CA GLY A 154 -9.75 -24.99 -13.57
C GLY A 154 -8.48 -24.16 -13.62
N VAL A 155 -7.46 -24.63 -14.35
CA VAL A 155 -6.24 -23.85 -14.56
C VAL A 155 -6.06 -23.58 -16.04
N ASP A 156 -6.33 -22.35 -16.47
CA ASP A 156 -6.12 -21.93 -17.84
C ASP A 156 -4.73 -21.29 -18.01
N LYS A 157 -4.09 -21.58 -19.15
CA LYS A 157 -2.78 -21.05 -19.48
C LYS A 157 -2.88 -20.21 -20.74
N THR A 158 -2.68 -18.91 -20.58
CA THR A 158 -2.62 -17.96 -21.69
C THR A 158 -1.18 -17.49 -21.88
N THR A 159 -0.71 -17.42 -23.13
CA THR A 159 0.56 -16.75 -23.46
C THR A 159 0.23 -15.46 -24.19
N ASP A 160 0.73 -14.34 -23.69
CA ASP A 160 0.47 -13.05 -24.31
C ASP A 160 1.37 -12.82 -25.54
N ALA A 161 1.13 -11.73 -26.27
CA ALA A 161 1.89 -11.39 -27.47
C ALA A 161 3.38 -11.08 -27.19
N ASP A 162 3.73 -10.77 -25.94
CA ASP A 162 5.09 -10.51 -25.49
C ASP A 162 5.79 -11.79 -24.99
N GLY A 163 5.14 -12.95 -25.13
CA GLY A 163 5.67 -14.27 -24.76
C GLY A 163 5.55 -14.59 -23.27
N ARG A 164 4.87 -13.76 -22.48
CA ARG A 164 4.67 -13.97 -21.04
C ARG A 164 3.57 -14.99 -20.82
N CYS A 165 3.84 -15.94 -19.93
CA CYS A 165 2.97 -17.05 -19.65
C CYS A 165 2.13 -16.72 -18.41
N ILE A 166 0.83 -16.56 -18.55
CA ILE A 166 -0.09 -16.30 -17.43
C ILE A 166 -0.90 -17.56 -17.14
N ALA A 167 -0.89 -18.00 -15.90
CA ALA A 167 -1.77 -19.05 -15.38
C ALA A 167 -2.93 -18.43 -14.62
N ASN A 168 -4.14 -18.67 -15.11
CA ASN A 168 -5.39 -18.26 -14.49
C ASN A 168 -5.97 -19.45 -13.72
N VAL A 169 -6.20 -19.28 -12.42
CA VAL A 169 -6.78 -20.30 -11.55
C VAL A 169 -8.22 -19.93 -11.24
N ILE A 170 -9.15 -20.75 -11.72
CA ILE A 170 -10.59 -20.57 -11.55
C ILE A 170 -11.09 -21.67 -10.62
N VAL A 171 -11.92 -21.32 -9.65
CA VAL A 171 -12.58 -22.27 -8.75
C VAL A 171 -14.09 -22.19 -8.94
N GLY A 172 -14.77 -23.30 -8.74
CA GLY A 172 -16.22 -23.31 -8.63
C GLY A 172 -16.69 -24.42 -7.72
N LYS A 173 -17.96 -24.32 -7.31
CA LYS A 173 -18.63 -25.39 -6.56
C LYS A 173 -18.91 -26.55 -7.50
N LEU A 174 -18.55 -27.75 -7.09
CA LEU A 174 -18.93 -28.96 -7.81
C LEU A 174 -20.33 -29.36 -7.33
N SER A 175 -21.33 -29.10 -8.16
CA SER A 175 -22.73 -29.38 -7.91
C SER A 175 -23.39 -29.98 -9.16
N THR A 176 -24.56 -30.58 -9.00
CA THR A 176 -25.40 -31.05 -10.11
C THR A 176 -25.89 -29.91 -10.99
N GLU A 177 -26.02 -28.71 -10.40
CA GLU A 177 -26.39 -27.50 -11.12
C GLU A 177 -25.17 -26.60 -11.38
N PRO A 178 -25.12 -25.88 -12.51
CA PRO A 178 -24.04 -24.94 -12.81
C PRO A 178 -23.93 -23.85 -11.75
N SER A 179 -22.79 -23.76 -11.08
CA SER A 179 -22.50 -22.67 -10.13
C SER A 179 -21.68 -21.55 -10.78
N LYS A 180 -21.80 -20.31 -10.28
CA LYS A 180 -20.91 -19.21 -10.68
C LYS A 180 -19.43 -19.56 -10.38
N PRO A 181 -18.53 -19.57 -11.37
CA PRO A 181 -17.10 -19.72 -11.15
C PRO A 181 -16.45 -18.42 -10.68
N PHE A 182 -15.33 -18.52 -9.97
CA PHE A 182 -14.55 -17.39 -9.45
C PHE A 182 -13.08 -17.51 -9.88
N LEU A 183 -12.50 -16.42 -10.36
CA LEU A 183 -11.06 -16.32 -10.60
C LEU A 183 -10.36 -16.07 -9.26
N LEU A 184 -9.51 -17.01 -8.83
CA LEU A 184 -8.76 -16.91 -7.57
C LEU A 184 -7.40 -16.23 -7.73
N CYS A 185 -6.69 -16.56 -8.81
CA CYS A 185 -5.32 -16.11 -9.01
C CYS A 185 -5.00 -15.99 -10.49
N CYS A 186 -4.18 -14.99 -10.83
CA CYS A 186 -3.45 -14.90 -12.09
C CYS A 186 -1.97 -14.76 -11.74
N GLU A 187 -1.16 -15.76 -12.12
CA GLU A 187 0.27 -15.78 -11.84
C GLU A 187 1.05 -15.81 -13.15
N GLU A 188 2.07 -14.96 -13.27
CA GLU A 188 3.04 -15.05 -14.35
C GLU A 188 4.01 -16.19 -14.07
N LEU A 189 4.18 -17.08 -15.06
CA LEU A 189 5.04 -18.25 -14.98
C LEU A 189 6.32 -18.02 -15.79
N ASP A 190 7.47 -18.32 -15.19
CA ASP A 190 8.77 -18.26 -15.88
C ASP A 190 8.83 -19.20 -17.09
N LYS A 191 8.20 -20.37 -16.95
CA LYS A 191 8.18 -21.42 -17.97
C LYS A 191 6.84 -22.11 -18.04
N CYS A 192 6.42 -22.27 -19.28
CA CYS A 192 5.09 -22.66 -19.68
C CYS A 192 5.00 -24.21 -19.84
N ASN A 193 5.39 -24.99 -18.83
CA ASN A 193 5.51 -26.46 -18.91
C ASN A 193 4.48 -27.21 -18.01
N HIS A 194 4.25 -28.49 -18.28
CA HIS A 194 3.26 -29.31 -17.56
C HIS A 194 3.59 -29.51 -16.07
N LYS A 195 4.87 -29.42 -15.68
CA LYS A 195 5.34 -29.55 -14.29
C LYS A 195 5.08 -28.26 -13.51
N THR A 196 5.39 -27.10 -14.09
CA THR A 196 5.19 -25.78 -13.48
C THR A 196 3.71 -25.54 -13.17
N ILE A 197 2.80 -26.07 -14.00
CA ILE A 197 1.36 -25.99 -13.75
C ILE A 197 0.91 -26.98 -12.67
N ALA A 198 1.46 -28.20 -12.65
CA ALA A 198 1.09 -29.23 -11.68
C ALA A 198 1.69 -29.01 -10.28
N TYR A 199 2.77 -28.24 -10.17
CA TYR A 199 3.48 -27.96 -8.91
C TYR A 199 3.61 -26.47 -8.61
N GLY A 200 2.82 -25.64 -9.30
CA GLY A 200 2.88 -24.18 -9.16
C GLY A 200 2.56 -23.72 -7.73
N SER A 201 3.10 -22.57 -7.35
CA SER A 201 2.89 -21.89 -6.06
C SER A 201 1.41 -21.91 -5.65
N PHE A 202 0.53 -21.61 -6.61
CA PHE A 202 -0.90 -21.50 -6.45
C PHE A 202 -1.61 -22.79 -5.97
N LEU A 203 -1.11 -23.98 -6.32
CA LEU A 203 -1.69 -25.24 -5.83
C LEU A 203 -1.36 -25.46 -4.35
N LYS A 204 -0.22 -24.96 -3.86
CA LYS A 204 0.15 -25.07 -2.44
C LYS A 204 -0.83 -24.30 -1.55
N THR A 205 -1.34 -23.18 -2.04
CA THR A 205 -2.38 -22.38 -1.35
C THR A 205 -3.70 -23.14 -1.21
N LEU A 206 -4.04 -23.99 -2.19
CA LEU A 206 -5.26 -24.82 -2.16
C LEU A 206 -5.08 -26.11 -1.35
N HIS A 207 -3.88 -26.69 -1.35
CA HIS A 207 -3.56 -27.93 -0.62
C HIS A 207 -3.51 -27.77 0.90
N HIS A 208 -3.38 -26.55 1.42
CA HIS A 208 -3.38 -26.34 2.88
C HIS A 208 -4.79 -26.46 3.50
N ASP A 209 -5.85 -26.35 2.69
CA ASP A 209 -7.22 -26.20 3.22
C ASP A 209 -8.16 -27.41 3.00
N ARG A 210 -8.03 -28.24 1.95
CA ARG A 210 -8.93 -29.43 1.76
C ARG A 210 -8.31 -30.56 0.94
N ASP A 211 -8.58 -31.81 1.37
CA ASP A 211 -8.07 -33.08 0.80
C ASP A 211 -8.79 -33.61 -0.48
N VAL A 212 -9.58 -32.81 -1.18
CA VAL A 212 -10.25 -33.28 -2.42
C VAL A 212 -10.29 -32.17 -3.48
N VAL A 213 -9.21 -32.03 -4.24
CA VAL A 213 -9.13 -31.09 -5.38
C VAL A 213 -9.18 -31.88 -6.69
N ASN A 214 -10.32 -31.82 -7.38
CA ASN A 214 -10.43 -32.31 -8.76
C ASN A 214 -9.89 -31.24 -9.73
N LEU A 215 -8.72 -31.51 -10.31
CA LEU A 215 -8.05 -30.60 -11.25
C LEU A 215 -8.60 -30.81 -12.66
N VAL A 216 -9.34 -29.82 -13.18
CA VAL A 216 -9.83 -29.81 -14.56
C VAL A 216 -8.87 -28.98 -15.41
N ARG A 217 -8.23 -29.60 -16.41
CA ARG A 217 -7.35 -28.91 -17.36
C ARG A 217 -8.14 -28.48 -18.59
N PRO A 218 -8.26 -27.18 -18.92
CA PRO A 218 -8.81 -26.72 -20.19
C PRO A 218 -7.76 -26.83 -21.30
N ARG A 219 -7.33 -28.06 -21.61
CA ARG A 219 -6.79 -28.45 -22.93
C ARG A 219 -6.67 -29.98 -23.04
N ALA A 220 -7.82 -30.64 -23.02
CA ALA A 220 -7.99 -31.85 -23.81
C ALA A 220 -9.03 -31.49 -24.88
N VAL A 221 -8.61 -31.48 -26.14
CA VAL A 221 -9.54 -31.60 -27.26
C VAL A 221 -10.24 -32.95 -27.06
N PHE A 222 -11.40 -32.95 -26.41
CA PHE A 222 -12.34 -34.05 -26.61
C PHE A 222 -13.02 -33.76 -27.94
N GLN A 223 -12.42 -34.27 -29.02
CA GLN A 223 -13.18 -34.59 -30.23
C GLN A 223 -14.15 -35.72 -29.85
N SER A 224 -15.32 -35.38 -29.30
CA SER A 224 -16.50 -36.18 -29.59
C SER A 224 -17.03 -35.65 -30.92
N ARG A 225 -16.88 -36.47 -31.97
CA ARG A 225 -17.47 -36.22 -33.29
C ARG A 225 -18.97 -35.97 -33.12
N THR A 226 -19.38 -34.72 -33.21
CA THR A 226 -20.72 -34.34 -33.70
C THR A 226 -20.51 -33.18 -34.68
N PRO A 227 -20.92 -33.33 -35.95
CA PRO A 227 -20.64 -32.34 -36.99
C PRO A 227 -21.60 -31.16 -36.86
N GLY A 228 -21.04 -29.95 -36.86
CA GLY A 228 -21.76 -28.71 -37.15
C GLY A 228 -22.00 -27.79 -35.96
N LEU A 229 -21.00 -26.95 -35.64
CA LEU A 229 -21.20 -25.51 -35.38
C LEU A 229 -19.81 -24.85 -35.27
N GLN A 230 -19.40 -24.10 -36.30
CA GLN A 230 -18.23 -23.22 -36.23
C GLN A 230 -18.68 -21.88 -35.67
N LEU A 231 -18.19 -21.49 -34.49
CA LEU A 231 -18.22 -20.09 -34.06
C LEU A 231 -16.92 -19.41 -34.51
N GLN A 232 -17.04 -18.49 -35.46
CA GLN A 232 -15.93 -17.75 -36.04
C GLN A 232 -15.69 -16.47 -35.22
N LEU A 233 -14.53 -16.37 -34.56
CA LEU A 233 -14.13 -15.15 -33.85
C LEU A 233 -13.46 -14.15 -34.80
N PRO A 234 -13.72 -12.83 -34.67
CA PRO A 234 -13.18 -11.81 -35.56
C PRO A 234 -11.69 -11.53 -35.32
N PRO A 235 -10.96 -10.98 -36.31
CA PRO A 235 -9.51 -10.83 -36.24
C PRO A 235 -9.06 -9.65 -35.36
N PRO A 236 -7.81 -9.69 -34.83
CA PRO A 236 -7.35 -8.77 -33.81
C PRO A 236 -6.87 -7.43 -34.40
N SER A 237 -7.48 -6.32 -34.00
CA SER A 237 -7.00 -4.98 -34.30
C SER A 237 -6.34 -4.30 -33.09
N ARG A 238 -5.01 -4.17 -33.20
CA ARG A 238 -4.08 -3.12 -32.70
C ARG A 238 -4.09 -2.67 -31.22
N ARG A 239 -2.94 -3.02 -30.60
CA ARG A 239 -2.00 -2.23 -29.78
C ARG A 239 -2.36 -1.80 -28.35
N ALA A 240 -1.51 -2.31 -27.44
CA ALA A 240 -0.91 -1.64 -26.28
C ALA A 240 -1.85 -1.21 -25.14
N SER A 241 -2.38 -2.19 -24.37
CA SER A 241 -2.71 -2.01 -22.94
C SER A 241 -3.15 -3.33 -22.26
N LEU A 242 -2.46 -4.45 -22.49
CA LEU A 242 -2.90 -5.74 -21.94
C LEU A 242 -2.51 -5.96 -20.48
N TYR A 243 -1.41 -5.34 -20.02
CA TYR A 243 -0.85 -5.61 -18.69
C TYR A 243 -1.56 -4.95 -17.51
N LEU A 244 -2.27 -3.84 -17.78
CA LEU A 244 -3.16 -3.26 -16.78
C LEU A 244 -4.47 -4.04 -16.68
N LYS A 245 -4.99 -4.52 -17.82
CA LYS A 245 -6.26 -5.25 -17.88
C LYS A 245 -6.25 -6.59 -17.13
N ILE A 246 -5.09 -7.21 -16.92
CA ILE A 246 -5.02 -8.50 -16.22
C ILE A 246 -5.14 -8.31 -14.70
N TYR A 247 -4.62 -7.21 -14.13
CA TYR A 247 -4.92 -6.85 -12.74
C TYR A 247 -6.35 -6.34 -12.56
N ASP A 248 -6.91 -5.71 -13.60
CA ASP A 248 -8.31 -5.25 -13.66
C ASP A 248 -9.31 -6.44 -13.76
N LEU A 249 -8.94 -7.52 -14.47
CA LEU A 249 -9.78 -8.72 -14.60
C LEU A 249 -9.92 -9.55 -13.31
N ILE A 250 -8.93 -9.51 -12.40
CA ILE A 250 -9.01 -10.19 -11.09
C ILE A 250 -10.12 -9.56 -10.22
N LEU A 251 -10.46 -8.31 -10.50
CA LEU A 251 -11.54 -7.58 -9.84
C LEU A 251 -12.88 -7.64 -10.56
N CYS A 252 -12.89 -7.95 -11.86
CA CYS A 252 -14.12 -8.07 -12.66
C CYS A 252 -14.97 -9.32 -12.35
N SER A 253 -14.52 -10.23 -11.48
CA SER A 253 -15.31 -11.38 -11.02
C SER A 253 -16.11 -11.10 -9.74
N LEU A 254 -15.88 -9.95 -9.10
CA LEU A 254 -16.58 -9.47 -7.89
C LEU A 254 -17.99 -8.98 -8.19
#